data_AF-A0A0W0SWE6-F1
#
_entry.id   AF-A0A0W0SWE6-F1
#
_cell.length_a   1.000
_cell.length_b   1.000
_cell.length_c   1.000
_cell.angle_alpha   90.00
_cell.angle_beta   90.00
_cell.angle_gamma   90.00
#
_symmetry.space_group_name_H-M   'P 1'
#
loop_
_entity.id
_entity.type
_entity.pdbx_description
1 polymer ?
#
loop_
_entity_poly.entity_id
_entity_poly.type
_entity_poly.pdbx_seq_one_letter_code
_entity_poly.pdbx_strand_id
1 'polypeptide(L)'
;MKEKYTKIALSACDHVHEQCPWGSTNRDNSKFFDGREEAIRRLNQTNRDQRLAAIEEKNSEEAKFKIVQLLALIAREAGAGNCQEMAALAFLYLREQGITHLELVSIPTHNFVVLGRDTDTPINAPQKWNKEAIICDPWRRKFKFDGEGFFFKNRMVLSPERLLKKLGEDCENLTVGFSMRDTPGFK
;
A
#
# COMPACT_ATOMS: atom_id res chain seq x y z
N MET A 1 0.43 -20.85 -7.11
CA MET A 1 -0.14 -19.53 -7.46
C MET A 1 0.78 -18.35 -7.10
N LYS A 2 1.85 -18.57 -6.32
CA LYS A 2 2.87 -17.56 -5.97
C LYS A 2 3.42 -16.72 -7.13
N GLU A 3 3.72 -17.31 -8.29
CA GLU A 3 4.25 -16.57 -9.43
C GLU A 3 3.22 -15.56 -9.99
N LYS A 4 1.94 -15.96 -10.04
CA LYS A 4 0.82 -15.08 -10.41
C LYS A 4 0.72 -13.90 -9.45
N TYR A 5 0.72 -14.14 -8.14
CA TYR A 5 0.67 -13.06 -7.14
C TYR A 5 1.91 -12.16 -7.16
N THR A 6 3.08 -12.72 -7.48
CA THR A 6 4.29 -11.91 -7.65
C THR A 6 4.17 -10.98 -8.85
N LYS A 7 3.71 -11.48 -10.01
CA LYS A 7 3.53 -10.68 -11.22
C LYS A 7 2.49 -9.57 -11.04
N ILE A 8 1.36 -9.88 -10.42
CA ILE A 8 0.30 -8.89 -10.20
C ILE A 8 0.70 -7.84 -9.16
N ALA A 9 1.44 -8.23 -8.11
CA ALA A 9 1.99 -7.29 -7.14
C ALA A 9 3.02 -6.34 -7.77
N LEU A 10 3.85 -6.84 -8.70
CA LEU A 10 4.76 -5.99 -9.47
C LEU A 10 3.97 -4.98 -10.33
N SER A 11 2.94 -5.46 -11.02
CA SER A 11 2.05 -4.60 -11.85
C SER A 11 1.36 -3.53 -11.00
N ALA A 12 0.98 -3.86 -9.75
CA ALA A 12 0.42 -2.89 -8.81
C ALA A 12 1.43 -1.82 -8.40
N CYS A 13 2.69 -2.19 -8.13
CA CYS A 13 3.75 -1.22 -7.88
C CYS A 13 3.99 -0.31 -9.08
N ASP A 14 4.01 -0.87 -10.30
CA ASP A 14 4.18 -0.12 -11.54
C ASP A 14 3.02 0.87 -11.73
N HIS A 15 1.77 0.40 -11.59
CA HIS A 15 0.57 1.23 -11.67
C HIS A 15 0.61 2.38 -10.65
N VAL A 16 0.95 2.11 -9.39
CA VAL A 16 1.07 3.17 -8.37
C VAL A 16 2.14 4.18 -8.75
N HIS A 17 3.26 3.76 -9.33
CA HIS A 17 4.30 4.70 -9.74
C HIS A 17 3.96 5.50 -11.00
N GLU A 18 3.16 4.95 -11.91
CA GLU A 18 2.60 5.68 -13.05
C GLU A 18 1.61 6.75 -12.58
N GLN A 19 0.75 6.41 -11.61
CA GLN A 19 -0.22 7.34 -11.02
C GLN A 19 0.44 8.35 -10.07
N CYS A 20 1.54 7.96 -9.41
CA CYS A 20 2.29 8.80 -8.49
C CYS A 20 3.72 9.09 -9.00
N PRO A 21 3.89 9.81 -10.12
CA PRO A 21 5.20 10.04 -10.72
C PRO A 21 6.14 10.80 -9.77
N TRP A 22 5.60 11.69 -8.95
CA TRP A 22 6.33 12.52 -7.99
C TRP A 22 6.76 11.76 -6.73
N GLY A 23 6.20 10.56 -6.50
CA GLY A 23 6.58 9.69 -5.38
C GLY A 23 6.08 10.19 -4.02
N SER A 24 6.99 10.25 -3.04
CA SER A 24 6.67 10.51 -1.63
C SER A 24 6.56 12.00 -1.32
N THR A 25 5.63 12.36 -0.42
CA THR A 25 5.44 13.76 0.01
C THR A 25 6.33 14.15 1.20
N ASN A 26 6.97 13.20 1.89
CA ASN A 26 7.57 13.46 3.22
C ASN A 26 9.11 13.58 3.28
N ARG A 27 9.90 13.31 2.22
CA ARG A 27 11.37 13.53 2.23
C ARG A 27 11.98 13.74 0.84
N ASP A 28 12.92 14.70 0.76
CA ASP A 28 14.02 14.95 -0.21
C ASP A 28 13.78 14.92 -1.73
N ASN A 29 12.62 14.45 -2.21
CA ASN A 29 12.21 14.55 -3.62
C ASN A 29 11.41 15.84 -3.89
N SER A 30 11.41 16.79 -2.94
CA SER A 30 10.75 18.10 -3.04
C SER A 30 11.23 18.96 -4.22
N LYS A 31 12.33 18.57 -4.88
CA LYS A 31 12.86 19.27 -6.07
C LYS A 31 11.92 19.29 -7.28
N PHE A 32 10.81 18.54 -7.25
CA PHE A 32 9.83 18.48 -8.35
C PHE A 32 8.48 19.15 -8.05
N PHE A 33 8.29 19.77 -6.88
CA PHE A 33 7.02 20.40 -6.52
C PHE A 33 6.94 21.84 -7.06
N ASP A 34 6.67 21.95 -8.35
CA ASP A 34 6.22 23.18 -9.03
C ASP A 34 4.80 23.57 -8.54
N GLY A 35 4.71 24.32 -7.43
CA GLY A 35 3.51 25.09 -7.07
C GLY A 35 2.26 24.32 -6.62
N ARG A 36 2.27 22.98 -6.60
CA ARG A 36 1.10 22.14 -6.20
C ARG A 36 1.01 21.82 -4.70
N GLU A 37 1.96 22.30 -3.89
CA GLU A 37 2.00 22.02 -2.44
C GLU A 37 0.71 22.43 -1.72
N GLU A 38 0.10 23.54 -2.14
CA GLU A 38 -1.11 24.04 -1.48
C GLU A 38 -2.36 23.23 -1.84
N ALA A 39 -2.46 22.72 -3.08
CA ALA A 39 -3.51 21.80 -3.47
C ALA A 39 -3.41 20.47 -2.71
N ILE A 40 -2.18 19.96 -2.53
CA ILE A 40 -1.91 18.75 -1.77
C ILE A 40 -2.17 18.96 -0.28
N ARG A 41 -1.78 20.10 0.29
CA ARG A 41 -2.13 20.46 1.67
C ARG A 41 -3.64 20.55 1.87
N ARG A 42 -4.37 21.21 0.96
CA ARG A 42 -5.83 21.34 1.03
C ARG A 42 -6.50 19.97 0.94
N LEU A 43 -6.08 19.12 0.01
CA LEU A 43 -6.52 17.71 -0.05
C LEU A 43 -6.24 17.01 1.28
N ASN A 44 -5.00 17.04 1.78
CA ASN A 44 -4.64 16.37 3.03
C ASN A 44 -5.46 16.88 4.25
N GLN A 45 -5.81 18.17 4.28
CA GLN A 45 -6.58 18.77 5.37
C GLN A 45 -8.06 18.41 5.30
N THR A 46 -8.71 18.60 4.15
CA THR A 46 -10.12 18.18 3.94
C THR A 46 -10.32 16.69 4.19
N ASN A 47 -9.30 15.87 3.88
CA ASN A 47 -9.35 14.43 4.07
C ASN A 47 -9.10 14.00 5.52
N ARG A 48 -8.40 14.81 6.34
CA ARG A 48 -8.30 14.55 7.78
C ARG A 48 -9.67 14.64 8.43
N ASP A 49 -10.48 15.62 8.04
CA ASP A 49 -11.82 15.81 8.58
C ASP A 49 -12.77 14.68 8.15
N GLN A 50 -12.68 14.24 6.88
CA GLN A 50 -13.42 13.07 6.40
C GLN A 50 -12.97 11.76 7.08
N ARG A 51 -11.67 11.58 7.35
CA ARG A 51 -11.15 10.43 8.11
C ARG A 51 -11.67 10.44 9.54
N LEU A 52 -11.67 11.59 10.21
CA LEU A 52 -12.21 11.74 11.57
C LEU A 52 -13.71 11.43 11.60
N ALA A 53 -14.48 11.96 10.64
CA ALA A 53 -15.91 11.66 10.52
C ALA A 53 -16.19 10.16 10.25
N ALA A 54 -15.38 9.51 9.41
CA ALA A 54 -15.50 8.08 9.13
C ALA A 54 -15.07 7.20 10.32
N ILE A 55 -14.16 7.68 11.18
CA ILE A 55 -13.79 7.02 12.44
C ILE A 55 -14.92 7.16 13.48
N GLU A 56 -15.64 8.30 13.48
CA GLU A 56 -16.80 8.54 14.32
C GLU A 56 -18.05 7.74 13.87
N GLU A 57 -18.19 7.44 12.57
CA GLU A 57 -19.18 6.50 12.04
C GLU A 57 -18.81 5.03 12.33
N LYS A 58 -19.06 4.59 13.57
CA LYS A 58 -19.18 3.17 14.02
C LYS A 58 -18.36 2.15 13.21
N ASN A 59 -17.03 2.15 13.31
CA ASN A 59 -16.06 1.06 13.03
C ASN A 59 -16.48 -0.05 12.01
N SER A 60 -17.16 0.33 10.93
CA SER A 60 -17.78 -0.62 9.99
C SER A 60 -16.81 -0.93 8.86
N GLU A 61 -16.90 -2.12 8.28
CA GLU A 61 -16.04 -2.50 7.14
C GLU A 61 -16.27 -1.57 5.94
N GLU A 62 -17.48 -1.03 5.76
CA GLU A 62 -17.78 -0.05 4.73
C GLU A 62 -17.07 1.28 4.97
N ALA A 63 -17.08 1.80 6.21
CA ALA A 63 -16.35 3.02 6.56
C ALA A 63 -14.83 2.85 6.36
N LYS A 64 -14.27 1.71 6.77
CA LYS A 64 -12.85 1.39 6.53
C LYS A 64 -12.53 1.31 5.04
N PHE A 65 -13.40 0.70 4.24
CA PHE A 65 -13.20 0.64 2.80
C PHE A 65 -13.29 2.02 2.14
N LYS A 66 -14.23 2.88 2.55
CA LYS A 66 -14.31 4.28 2.12
C LYS A 66 -13.02 5.04 2.43
N ILE A 67 -12.42 4.82 3.60
CA ILE A 67 -11.11 5.41 3.94
C ILE A 67 -10.02 4.95 2.97
N VAL A 68 -9.97 3.65 2.62
CA VAL A 68 -9.04 3.13 1.60
C VAL A 68 -9.27 3.81 0.24
N GLN A 69 -10.53 3.98 -0.17
CA GLN A 69 -10.87 4.69 -1.41
C GLN A 69 -10.40 6.15 -1.42
N LEU A 70 -10.64 6.88 -0.33
CA LEU A 70 -10.20 8.26 -0.19
C LEU A 70 -8.66 8.37 -0.22
N LEU A 71 -7.95 7.49 0.48
CA LEU A 71 -6.49 7.42 0.47
C LEU A 71 -5.91 7.22 -0.93
N ALA A 72 -6.47 6.29 -1.70
CA ALA A 72 -6.03 6.03 -3.06
C ALA A 72 -6.31 7.22 -4.00
N LEU A 73 -7.49 7.84 -3.86
CA LEU A 73 -7.87 9.03 -4.61
C LEU A 73 -6.88 10.17 -4.38
N ILE A 74 -6.46 10.39 -3.12
CA ILE A 74 -5.46 11.42 -2.78
C ILE A 74 -4.16 11.18 -3.54
N ALA A 75 -3.63 9.96 -3.46
CA ALA A 75 -2.37 9.62 -4.12
C ALA A 75 -2.45 9.92 -5.62
N ARG A 76 -3.58 9.54 -6.25
CA ARG A 76 -3.84 9.72 -7.67
C ARG A 76 -3.97 11.20 -8.07
N GLU A 77 -4.83 11.96 -7.40
CA GLU A 77 -5.07 13.38 -7.74
C GLU A 77 -3.83 14.24 -7.49
N ALA A 78 -3.06 13.93 -6.45
CA ALA A 78 -1.80 14.62 -6.15
C ALA A 78 -0.65 14.21 -7.09
N GLY A 79 -0.74 13.02 -7.71
CA GLY A 79 0.40 12.37 -8.35
C GLY A 79 1.53 12.02 -7.37
N ALA A 80 1.23 11.97 -6.08
CA ALA A 80 2.18 11.79 -4.98
C ALA A 80 1.47 11.25 -3.74
N GLY A 81 2.14 10.48 -2.89
CA GLY A 81 1.58 10.01 -1.63
C GLY A 81 2.61 9.34 -0.72
N ASN A 82 2.29 9.17 0.55
CA ASN A 82 3.13 8.38 1.45
C ASN A 82 2.75 6.91 1.40
N CYS A 83 3.33 6.12 2.31
CA CYS A 83 3.10 4.69 2.38
C CYS A 83 1.62 4.33 2.51
N GLN A 84 0.83 5.09 3.27
CA GLN A 84 -0.59 4.81 3.45
C GLN A 84 -1.39 5.05 2.16
N GLU A 85 -1.22 6.20 1.52
CA GLU A 85 -1.93 6.54 0.26
C GLU A 85 -1.53 5.61 -0.88
N MET A 86 -0.22 5.36 -1.04
CA MET A 86 0.30 4.49 -2.11
C MET A 86 -0.07 3.02 -1.90
N ALA A 87 -0.08 2.53 -0.65
CA ALA A 87 -0.54 1.18 -0.34
C ALA A 87 -2.05 1.03 -0.58
N ALA A 88 -2.86 2.04 -0.25
CA ALA A 88 -4.29 2.05 -0.56
C ALA A 88 -4.55 2.04 -2.08
N LEU A 89 -3.78 2.81 -2.86
CA LEU A 89 -3.87 2.80 -4.32
C LEU A 89 -3.51 1.42 -4.91
N ALA A 90 -2.43 0.79 -4.43
CA ALA A 90 -2.09 -0.58 -4.82
C ALA A 90 -3.20 -1.57 -4.43
N PHE A 91 -3.79 -1.43 -3.24
CA PHE A 91 -4.87 -2.29 -2.77
C PHE A 91 -6.08 -2.26 -3.71
N LEU A 92 -6.53 -1.06 -4.13
CA LEU A 92 -7.66 -0.93 -5.05
C LEU A 92 -7.34 -1.52 -6.42
N TYR A 93 -6.16 -1.22 -6.96
CA TYR A 93 -5.72 -1.81 -8.23
C TYR A 93 -5.76 -3.34 -8.17
N LEU A 94 -5.17 -3.94 -7.13
CA LEU A 94 -5.15 -5.39 -6.95
C LEU A 94 -6.56 -5.99 -6.83
N ARG A 95 -7.47 -5.29 -6.17
CA ARG A 95 -8.88 -5.66 -6.11
C ARG A 95 -9.52 -5.64 -7.50
N GLU A 96 -9.30 -4.60 -8.29
CA GLU A 96 -9.82 -4.50 -9.66
C GLU A 96 -9.28 -5.61 -10.57
N GLN A 97 -8.06 -6.08 -10.30
CA GLN A 97 -7.49 -7.27 -10.95
C GLN A 97 -8.09 -8.60 -10.46
N GLY A 98 -9.12 -8.56 -9.61
CA GLY A 98 -9.84 -9.74 -9.11
C GLY A 98 -9.11 -10.51 -8.00
N ILE A 99 -8.14 -9.90 -7.32
CA ILE A 99 -7.49 -10.55 -6.18
C ILE A 99 -8.40 -10.42 -4.95
N THR A 100 -8.86 -11.54 -4.41
CA THR A 100 -9.87 -11.57 -3.33
C THR A 100 -9.30 -11.68 -1.92
N HIS A 101 -8.02 -12.04 -1.79
CA HIS A 101 -7.32 -12.19 -0.51
C HIS A 101 -6.31 -11.04 -0.37
N LEU A 102 -6.80 -9.89 0.10
CA LEU A 102 -6.02 -8.66 0.22
C LEU A 102 -6.13 -8.08 1.63
N GLU A 103 -5.00 -7.71 2.19
CA GLU A 103 -4.92 -7.04 3.48
C GLU A 103 -4.05 -5.80 3.38
N LEU A 104 -4.58 -4.65 3.79
CA LEU A 104 -3.81 -3.44 4.01
C LEU A 104 -3.21 -3.52 5.41
N VAL A 105 -1.89 -3.72 5.47
CA VAL A 105 -1.15 -4.00 6.69
C VAL A 105 -0.33 -2.79 7.10
N SER A 106 -0.26 -2.54 8.40
CA SER A 106 0.43 -1.41 8.99
C SER A 106 1.40 -1.87 10.09
N ILE A 107 2.55 -1.22 10.13
CA ILE A 107 3.40 -1.08 11.33
C ILE A 107 3.44 0.41 11.69
N PRO A 108 3.91 0.81 12.88
CA PRO A 108 3.88 2.22 13.32
C PRO A 108 4.50 3.22 12.34
N THR A 109 5.44 2.78 11.48
CA THR A 109 6.18 3.64 10.55
C THR A 109 5.88 3.39 9.08
N HIS A 110 5.08 2.39 8.73
CA HIS A 110 4.95 1.95 7.33
C HIS A 110 3.66 1.17 7.03
N ASN A 111 3.15 1.33 5.82
CA ASN A 111 1.97 0.63 5.30
C ASN A 111 2.29 -0.09 3.99
N PHE A 112 1.73 -1.28 3.81
CA PHE A 112 1.89 -2.09 2.60
C PHE A 112 0.72 -3.05 2.43
N VAL A 113 0.64 -3.73 1.29
CA VAL A 113 -0.42 -4.70 1.00
C VAL A 113 0.13 -6.12 1.13
N VAL A 114 -0.63 -7.03 1.71
CA VAL A 114 -0.36 -8.47 1.73
C VAL A 114 -1.42 -9.17 0.88
N LEU A 115 -0.96 -10.05 -0.01
CA LEU A 115 -1.79 -10.80 -0.96
C LEU A 115 -1.66 -12.29 -0.67
N GLY A 116 -2.79 -13.00 -0.72
CA GLY A 116 -2.80 -14.48 -0.74
C GLY A 116 -2.31 -15.14 0.56
N ARG A 117 -2.33 -14.39 1.68
CA ARG A 117 -2.03 -14.92 3.00
C ARG A 117 -3.22 -15.70 3.53
N ASP A 118 -2.94 -16.87 4.11
CA ASP A 118 -3.91 -17.66 4.85
C ASP A 118 -4.32 -16.93 6.15
N THR A 119 -5.62 -16.70 6.33
CA THR A 119 -6.16 -15.95 7.46
C THR A 119 -6.03 -16.66 8.79
N ASP A 120 -5.85 -17.98 8.79
CA ASP A 120 -5.68 -18.77 10.01
C ASP A 120 -4.28 -18.57 10.63
N THR A 121 -3.39 -17.93 9.89
CA THR A 121 -2.07 -17.55 10.39
C THR A 121 -2.14 -16.18 11.07
N PRO A 122 -1.40 -15.94 12.18
CA PRO A 122 -1.36 -14.61 12.78
C PRO A 122 -0.64 -13.59 11.87
N ILE A 123 -1.20 -12.38 11.73
CA ILE A 123 -0.57 -11.33 10.91
C ILE A 123 0.81 -10.93 11.46
N ASN A 124 1.01 -10.95 12.77
CA ASN A 124 2.29 -10.62 13.39
C ASN A 124 3.31 -11.77 13.40
N ALA A 125 3.03 -12.87 12.72
CA ALA A 125 3.94 -14.01 12.60
C ALA A 125 4.21 -14.37 11.12
N PRO A 126 4.96 -13.56 10.36
CA PRO A 126 5.27 -13.84 8.94
C PRO A 126 5.91 -15.20 8.68
N GLN A 127 6.66 -15.75 9.64
CA GLN A 127 7.23 -17.09 9.59
C GLN A 127 6.18 -18.21 9.55
N LYS A 128 4.94 -17.94 9.98
CA LYS A 128 3.82 -18.87 9.95
C LYS A 128 2.96 -18.71 8.70
N TRP A 129 3.15 -17.66 7.90
CA TRP A 129 2.35 -17.42 6.71
C TRP A 129 2.60 -18.51 5.66
N ASN A 130 1.59 -18.81 4.86
CA ASN A 130 1.69 -19.75 3.75
C ASN A 130 2.68 -19.25 2.68
N LYS A 131 3.25 -20.17 1.92
CA LYS A 131 4.29 -19.88 0.90
C LYS A 131 3.81 -18.98 -0.23
N GLU A 132 2.50 -18.82 -0.40
CA GLU A 132 1.89 -18.00 -1.44
C GLU A 132 1.66 -16.55 -1.01
N ALA A 133 1.81 -16.24 0.28
CA ALA A 133 1.74 -14.87 0.76
C ALA A 133 2.81 -14.01 0.08
N ILE A 134 2.37 -12.88 -0.46
CA ILE A 134 3.23 -11.90 -1.12
C ILE A 134 2.98 -10.54 -0.50
N ILE A 135 4.05 -9.81 -0.22
CA ILE A 135 3.98 -8.43 0.23
C ILE A 135 4.19 -7.52 -0.98
N CYS A 136 3.29 -6.57 -1.19
CA CYS A 136 3.36 -5.49 -2.16
C CYS A 136 3.60 -4.17 -1.40
N ASP A 137 4.83 -3.65 -1.47
CA ASP A 137 5.24 -2.38 -0.84
C ASP A 137 5.53 -1.34 -1.95
N PRO A 138 4.51 -0.58 -2.41
CA PRO A 138 4.61 0.33 -3.55
C PRO A 138 5.27 1.67 -3.21
N TRP A 139 5.47 1.99 -1.93
CA TRP A 139 6.07 3.27 -1.53
C TRP A 139 7.60 3.28 -1.71
N ARG A 140 8.23 2.12 -1.59
CA ARG A 140 9.69 2.02 -1.68
C ARG A 140 10.16 1.89 -3.13
N ARG A 141 10.88 2.90 -3.61
CA ARG A 141 11.67 2.84 -4.85
C ARG A 141 13.09 2.36 -4.56
N LYS A 142 13.61 1.39 -5.33
CA LYS A 142 15.04 1.10 -5.38
C LYS A 142 15.63 1.69 -6.65
N PHE A 143 16.62 2.56 -6.47
CA PHE A 143 17.46 3.00 -7.56
C PHE A 143 18.48 1.91 -7.88
N LYS A 144 18.62 1.56 -9.16
CA LYS A 144 19.81 0.87 -9.65
C LYS A 144 20.56 1.79 -10.60
N PHE A 145 21.86 1.87 -10.38
CA PHE A 145 22.80 2.38 -11.36
C PHE A 145 23.26 1.21 -12.21
N ASP A 146 23.15 1.31 -13.53
CA ASP A 146 23.55 0.26 -14.47
C ASP A 146 24.72 0.66 -15.39
N GLY A 147 25.35 1.81 -15.12
CA GLY A 147 26.49 2.30 -15.88
C GLY A 147 26.12 3.33 -16.96
N GLU A 148 24.85 3.41 -17.37
CA GLU A 148 24.35 4.39 -18.35
C GLU A 148 23.34 5.38 -17.75
N GLY A 149 22.78 5.08 -16.58
CA GLY A 149 21.93 6.01 -15.84
C GLY A 149 21.40 5.43 -14.53
N PHE A 150 20.57 6.22 -13.83
CA PHE A 150 19.75 5.71 -12.73
C PHE A 150 18.38 5.32 -13.27
N PHE A 151 18.05 4.03 -13.15
CA PHE A 151 16.71 3.54 -13.45
C PHE A 151 16.03 3.02 -12.19
N PHE A 152 14.72 3.25 -12.10
CA PHE A 152 13.90 2.75 -11.02
C PHE A 152 13.67 1.24 -11.21
N LYS A 153 14.14 0.42 -10.27
CA LYS A 153 13.62 -0.94 -10.12
C LYS A 153 12.48 -0.90 -9.11
N ASN A 154 11.26 -1.02 -9.61
CA ASN A 154 9.99 -1.07 -8.85
C ASN A 154 9.84 -2.38 -8.06
N ARG A 155 10.88 -2.83 -7.36
CA ARG A 155 10.95 -4.18 -6.78
C ARG A 155 10.98 -4.13 -5.26
N MET A 156 9.82 -3.88 -4.68
CA MET A 156 9.56 -4.13 -3.26
C MET A 156 8.40 -5.12 -3.08
N VAL A 157 8.32 -6.09 -4.00
CA VAL A 157 7.56 -7.31 -3.78
C VAL A 157 8.42 -8.27 -2.95
N LEU A 158 7.95 -8.62 -1.75
CA LEU A 158 8.69 -9.47 -0.81
C LEU A 158 7.95 -10.78 -0.55
N SER A 159 8.73 -11.80 -0.19
CA SER A 159 8.21 -13.00 0.46
C SER A 159 8.16 -12.79 1.99
N PRO A 160 7.41 -13.61 2.74
CA PRO A 160 7.30 -13.49 4.20
C PRO A 160 8.66 -13.62 4.89
N GLU A 161 9.55 -14.47 4.38
CA GLU A 161 10.90 -14.66 4.95
C GLU A 161 11.77 -13.40 4.78
N ARG A 162 11.60 -12.70 3.65
CA ARG A 162 12.28 -11.42 3.42
C ARG A 162 11.70 -10.29 4.26
N LEU A 163 10.38 -10.30 4.51
CA LEU A 163 9.74 -9.36 5.43
C LEU A 163 10.27 -9.58 6.85
N LEU A 164 10.28 -10.83 7.32
CA LEU A 164 10.81 -11.20 8.64
C LEU A 164 12.26 -10.77 8.80
N LYS A 165 13.13 -11.04 7.82
CA LYS A 165 14.53 -10.60 7.86
C LYS A 165 14.68 -9.07 7.90
N LYS A 166 13.72 -8.34 7.32
CA LYS A 166 13.75 -6.87 7.23
C LYS A 166 13.23 -6.21 8.51
N LEU A 167 12.19 -6.76 9.11
CA LEU A 167 11.52 -6.20 10.29
C LEU A 167 12.07 -6.76 11.61
N GLY A 168 12.56 -8.00 11.63
CA GLY A 168 13.00 -8.66 12.87
C GLY A 168 11.88 -8.67 13.91
N GLU A 169 12.15 -8.13 15.08
CA GLU A 169 11.22 -8.01 16.21
C GLU A 169 10.03 -7.08 15.91
N ASP A 170 10.15 -6.14 14.97
CA ASP A 170 9.05 -5.23 14.60
C ASP A 170 7.85 -5.96 13.97
N CYS A 171 7.99 -7.24 13.60
CA CYS A 171 6.88 -8.07 13.15
C CYS A 171 5.74 -8.15 14.19
N GLU A 172 6.06 -8.03 15.48
CA GLU A 172 5.05 -8.07 16.56
C GLU A 172 4.04 -6.91 16.45
N ASN A 173 4.44 -5.81 15.82
CA ASN A 173 3.62 -4.60 15.65
C ASN A 173 2.79 -4.59 14.36
N LEU A 174 2.79 -5.68 13.59
CA LEU A 174 1.97 -5.81 12.39
C LEU A 174 0.48 -5.86 12.76
N THR A 175 -0.29 -4.97 12.13
CA THR A 175 -1.73 -4.88 12.29
C THR A 175 -2.43 -4.83 10.94
N VAL A 176 -3.65 -5.37 10.87
CA VAL A 176 -4.49 -5.27 9.67
C VAL A 176 -5.38 -4.03 9.81
N GLY A 177 -5.18 -3.04 8.94
CA GLY A 177 -6.01 -1.84 8.89
C GLY A 177 -7.31 -2.06 8.13
N PHE A 178 -7.25 -2.85 7.05
CA PHE A 178 -8.41 -3.28 6.28
C PHE A 178 -8.14 -4.63 5.61
N SER A 179 -9.15 -5.49 5.54
CA SER A 179 -9.06 -6.80 4.89
C SER A 179 -10.24 -6.96 3.96
N MET A 180 -9.96 -7.20 2.68
CA MET A 180 -10.98 -7.69 1.76
C MET A 180 -10.87 -9.21 1.71
N ARG A 181 -11.98 -9.85 2.04
CA ARG A 181 -12.21 -11.30 1.91
C ARG A 181 -13.55 -11.44 1.24
N ASP A 182 -13.65 -12.29 0.21
CA ASP A 182 -14.87 -12.83 -0.41
C ASP A 182 -16.18 -12.21 0.09
N THR A 183 -16.37 -10.90 -0.10
CA THR A 183 -17.50 -10.18 0.49
C THR A 183 -18.59 -10.26 -0.56
N PRO A 184 -19.63 -11.10 -0.37
CA PRO A 184 -20.72 -11.17 -1.31
C PRO A 184 -21.52 -9.88 -1.12
N GLY A 185 -21.30 -8.87 -1.96
CA GLY A 185 -22.04 -7.61 -1.87
C GLY A 185 -21.30 -6.35 -2.33
N PHE A 186 -19.98 -6.40 -2.49
CA PHE A 186 -19.21 -5.26 -3.01
C PHE A 186 -18.79 -5.51 -4.47
N LYS A 187 -19.77 -5.58 -5.37
CA LYS A 187 -19.56 -5.47 -6.82
C LYS A 187 -19.66 -4.03 -7.25
#